data_AF-A0A084W7L5-F1
#
_entry.id   AF-A0A084W7L5-F1
#
_cell.length_a   1.000
_cell.length_b   1.000
_cell.length_c   1.000
_cell.angle_alpha   90.00
_cell.angle_beta   90.00
_cell.angle_gamma   90.00
#
_symmetry.space_group_name_H-M   'P 1'
#
loop_
_entity.id
_entity.type
_entity.pdbx_description
1 polymer ?
#
loop_
_entity_poly.entity_id
_entity_poly.type
_entity_poly.pdbx_seq_one_letter_code
_entity_poly.pdbx_strand_id
1 'polypeptide(L)'
;MVTPAKVKDNKPKGRLTAYNYFLQTCRDEHKKQHPDEQVIFAEFSRKCGERWKTMLESEKQRFHEMAEKDKQRYTLEMQSYVPPQDSPGAGRGKKRKQAKDPNAPKRGLTAFFLYCNDERNNVKALNPDFSVGDVAKVLGRQWSALDAEVKQRYEQQAEKEKLRYEEELSEYKLKCQNEQGGAGSSGMKLPQQVLPVAMQHLPQHAAQAVGVPYPMQMVKHHHGVGTGGVHHPHDDDEDEEDSDEDDIE
;
A
#
# COMPACT_ATOMS: atom_id res chain seq x y z
N MET A 1 44.86 7.36 26.11
CA MET A 1 43.41 7.09 26.15
C MET A 1 43.08 6.19 24.97
N VAL A 2 42.79 4.91 25.21
CA VAL A 2 42.45 3.94 24.15
C VAL A 2 40.94 4.02 23.94
N THR A 3 40.49 4.36 22.74
CA THR A 3 39.07 4.32 22.40
C THR A 3 38.60 2.86 22.38
N PRO A 4 37.49 2.51 23.04
CA PRO A 4 36.99 1.14 23.00
C PRO A 4 36.55 0.81 21.56
N ALA A 5 37.16 -0.24 20.99
CA ALA A 5 36.78 -0.76 19.69
C ALA A 5 35.30 -1.19 19.73
N LYS A 6 34.48 -0.64 18.83
CA LYS A 6 33.09 -1.09 18.67
C LYS A 6 33.13 -2.57 18.30
N VAL A 7 32.59 -3.42 19.17
CA VAL A 7 32.32 -4.82 18.86
C VAL A 7 31.52 -4.83 17.56
N LYS A 8 32.05 -5.47 16.52
CA LYS A 8 31.32 -5.63 15.27
C LYS A 8 30.14 -6.55 15.59
N ASP A 9 28.94 -6.01 15.67
CA ASP A 9 27.74 -6.82 15.72
C ASP A 9 27.79 -7.76 14.50
N ASN A 10 27.89 -9.08 14.74
CA ASN A 10 27.85 -10.10 13.68
C ASN A 10 26.44 -10.26 13.09
N LYS A 11 25.63 -9.21 13.15
CA LYS A 11 24.28 -9.18 12.62
C LYS A 11 24.36 -9.26 11.08
N PRO A 12 23.69 -10.26 10.48
CA PRO A 12 23.55 -10.37 9.03
C PRO A 12 23.12 -9.06 8.41
N LYS A 13 23.83 -8.64 7.34
CA LYS A 13 23.46 -7.44 6.58
C LYS A 13 22.13 -7.67 5.90
N GLY A 14 21.22 -6.69 6.05
CA GLY A 14 19.87 -6.76 5.50
C GLY A 14 19.85 -7.02 3.98
N ARG A 15 18.75 -7.63 3.52
CA ARG A 15 18.53 -7.97 2.11
C ARG A 15 18.55 -6.74 1.21
N LEU A 16 19.29 -6.82 0.12
CA LEU A 16 19.28 -5.86 -0.97
C LEU A 16 18.22 -6.26 -2.01
N THR A 17 17.40 -5.28 -2.41
CA THR A 17 16.43 -5.45 -3.49
C THR A 17 17.10 -5.32 -4.85
N ALA A 18 16.40 -5.71 -5.92
CA ALA A 18 16.89 -5.57 -7.29
C ALA A 18 17.30 -4.12 -7.60
N TYR A 19 16.47 -3.17 -7.19
CA TYR A 19 16.77 -1.75 -7.31
C TYR A 19 18.01 -1.32 -6.51
N ASN A 20 18.25 -1.88 -5.32
CA ASN A 20 19.45 -1.56 -4.54
C ASN A 20 20.73 -2.03 -5.23
N TYR A 21 20.72 -3.23 -5.84
CA TYR A 21 21.84 -3.71 -6.66
C TYR A 21 22.06 -2.84 -7.90
N PHE A 22 20.97 -2.40 -8.53
CA PHE A 22 21.04 -1.46 -9.64
C PHE A 22 21.63 -0.11 -9.23
N LEU A 23 21.21 0.45 -8.09
CA LEU A 23 21.79 1.69 -7.56
C LEU A 23 23.28 1.53 -7.26
N GLN A 24 23.70 0.38 -6.73
CA GLN A 24 25.11 0.09 -6.50
C GLN A 24 25.90 0.06 -7.80
N THR A 25 25.38 -0.62 -8.81
CA THR A 25 26.00 -0.68 -10.14
C THR A 25 26.11 0.72 -10.76
N CYS A 26 25.05 1.53 -10.67
CA CYS A 26 25.09 2.92 -11.14
C CYS A 26 26.10 3.78 -10.38
N ARG A 27 26.27 3.57 -9.07
CA ARG A 27 27.24 4.33 -8.26
C ARG A 27 28.67 3.93 -8.62
N ASP A 28 28.91 2.64 -8.81
CA ASP A 28 30.24 2.12 -9.15
C ASP A 28 30.66 2.55 -10.56
N GLU A 29 29.73 2.54 -11.52
CA GLU A 29 29.92 3.08 -12.88
C GLU A 29 30.26 4.57 -12.83
N HIS A 30 29.48 5.37 -12.09
CA HIS A 30 29.75 6.80 -11.97
C HIS A 30 31.10 7.08 -11.32
N LYS A 31 31.49 6.34 -10.28
CA LYS A 31 32.78 6.48 -9.63
C LYS A 31 33.95 6.12 -10.56
N LYS A 32 33.74 5.17 -11.48
CA LYS A 32 34.74 4.78 -12.47
C LYS A 32 34.91 5.82 -13.58
N GLN A 33 33.80 6.39 -14.06
CA GLN A 33 33.80 7.38 -15.15
C GLN A 33 34.14 8.80 -14.68
N HIS A 34 33.77 9.12 -13.44
CA HIS A 34 33.96 10.43 -12.83
C HIS A 34 34.60 10.29 -11.44
N PRO A 35 35.87 9.84 -11.35
CA PRO A 35 36.56 9.60 -10.08
C PRO A 35 36.75 10.87 -9.25
N ASP A 36 36.89 12.03 -9.91
CA ASP A 36 37.12 13.33 -9.25
C ASP A 36 35.83 14.16 -9.10
N GLU A 37 34.70 13.72 -9.65
CA GLU A 37 33.43 14.44 -9.57
C GLU A 37 32.64 14.00 -8.34
N GLN A 38 32.33 14.96 -7.46
CA GLN A 38 31.52 14.68 -6.29
C GLN A 38 30.05 14.48 -6.70
N VAL A 39 29.57 13.24 -6.57
CA VAL A 39 28.18 12.88 -6.87
C VAL A 39 27.21 13.67 -6.00
N ILE A 40 26.43 14.56 -6.61
CA ILE A 40 25.28 15.20 -5.93
C ILE A 40 24.18 14.17 -5.78
N PHE A 41 23.98 13.68 -4.55
CA PHE A 41 23.07 12.56 -4.25
C PHE A 41 21.65 12.75 -4.79
N ALA A 42 21.10 13.97 -4.72
CA ALA A 42 19.76 14.27 -5.20
C ALA A 42 19.61 14.12 -6.73
N GLU A 43 20.60 14.61 -7.48
CA GLU A 43 20.64 14.50 -8.95
C GLU A 43 20.86 13.04 -9.38
N PHE A 44 21.79 12.37 -8.71
CA PHE A 44 22.11 10.98 -9.01
C PHE A 44 20.93 10.05 -8.71
N SER A 45 20.22 10.25 -7.60
CA SER A 45 19.04 9.47 -7.25
C SER A 45 17.90 9.66 -8.25
N ARG A 46 17.71 10.88 -8.79
CA ARG A 46 16.72 11.15 -9.85
C ARG A 46 17.07 10.43 -11.14
N LYS A 47 18.30 10.58 -11.63
CA LYS A 47 18.80 9.89 -12.84
C LYS A 47 18.69 8.37 -12.74
N CYS A 48 19.01 7.78 -11.58
CA CYS A 48 18.87 6.35 -11.36
C CYS A 48 17.40 5.91 -11.35
N GLY A 49 16.51 6.68 -10.74
CA GLY A 49 15.07 6.37 -10.73
C GLY A 49 14.47 6.38 -12.14
N GLU A 50 14.82 7.37 -12.95
CA GLU A 50 14.41 7.44 -14.36
C GLU A 50 14.95 6.27 -15.17
N ARG A 51 16.25 5.97 -15.06
CA ARG A 51 16.88 4.83 -15.74
C ARG A 51 16.24 3.50 -15.34
N TRP A 52 15.98 3.28 -14.05
CA TRP A 52 15.29 2.06 -13.62
C TRP A 52 13.87 1.97 -14.19
N LYS A 53 13.16 3.08 -14.33
CA LYS A 53 11.81 3.09 -14.92
C LYS A 53 11.85 2.75 -16.42
N THR A 54 12.85 3.23 -17.15
CA THR A 54 12.98 3.04 -18.61
C THR A 54 13.72 1.77 -19.01
N MET A 55 14.43 1.11 -18.09
CA MET A 55 15.08 -0.19 -18.33
C MET A 55 14.06 -1.28 -18.65
N LEU A 56 14.42 -2.13 -19.62
CA LEU A 56 13.60 -3.27 -20.03
C LEU A 56 13.56 -4.33 -18.91
N GLU A 57 12.46 -5.09 -18.85
CA GLU A 57 12.31 -6.15 -17.85
C GLU A 57 13.41 -7.21 -17.97
N SER A 58 13.85 -7.53 -19.19
CA SER A 58 14.98 -8.42 -19.43
C SER A 58 16.31 -7.89 -18.87
N GLU A 59 16.52 -6.58 -18.84
CA GLU A 59 17.70 -5.96 -18.23
C GLU A 59 17.59 -5.93 -16.71
N LYS A 60 16.37 -5.74 -16.19
CA LYS A 60 16.06 -5.81 -14.76
C LYS A 60 16.20 -7.22 -14.22
N GLN A 61 15.94 -8.24 -15.04
CA GLN A 61 15.98 -9.65 -14.65
C GLN A 61 17.29 -10.02 -13.94
N ARG A 62 18.44 -9.55 -14.45
CA ARG A 62 19.75 -9.75 -13.81
C ARG A 62 19.77 -9.22 -12.37
N PHE A 63 19.14 -8.07 -12.11
CA PHE A 63 19.05 -7.49 -10.77
C PHE A 63 18.05 -8.22 -9.87
N HIS A 64 16.96 -8.73 -10.44
CA HIS A 64 16.01 -9.59 -9.73
C HIS A 64 16.67 -10.89 -9.26
N GLU A 65 17.46 -11.55 -10.12
CA GLU A 65 18.22 -12.74 -9.74
C GLU A 65 19.25 -12.46 -8.64
N MET A 66 19.96 -11.33 -8.71
CA MET A 66 20.89 -10.92 -7.65
C MET A 66 20.16 -10.69 -6.32
N ALA A 67 18.98 -10.07 -6.35
CA ALA A 67 18.16 -9.85 -5.16
C ALA A 67 17.61 -11.15 -4.55
N GLU A 68 17.21 -12.12 -5.37
CA GLU A 68 16.75 -13.42 -4.87
C GLU A 68 17.89 -14.22 -4.23
N LYS A 69 19.10 -14.18 -4.81
CA LYS A 69 20.31 -14.77 -4.17
C LYS A 69 20.64 -14.09 -2.84
N ASP A 70 20.56 -12.76 -2.78
CA ASP A 70 20.80 -12.03 -1.52
C ASP A 70 19.72 -12.29 -0.47
N LYS A 71 18.49 -12.53 -0.94
CA LYS A 71 17.39 -12.94 -0.09
C LYS A 71 17.63 -14.31 0.53
N GLN A 72 18.13 -15.27 -0.25
CA GLN A 72 18.54 -16.59 0.26
C GLN A 72 19.70 -16.46 1.24
N ARG A 73 20.77 -15.72 0.88
CA ARG A 73 21.91 -15.42 1.77
C ARG A 73 21.43 -14.91 3.13
N TYR A 74 20.62 -13.85 3.15
CA TYR A 74 20.14 -13.28 4.40
C TYR A 74 19.26 -14.24 5.20
N THR A 75 18.40 -15.03 4.53
CA THR A 75 17.57 -16.03 5.20
C THR A 75 18.44 -17.07 5.90
N LEU A 76 19.45 -17.63 5.22
CA LEU A 76 20.39 -18.60 5.79
C LEU A 76 21.23 -17.97 6.92
N GLU A 77 21.77 -16.78 6.71
CA GLU A 77 22.51 -16.04 7.73
C GLU A 77 21.63 -15.76 8.97
N MET A 78 20.35 -15.40 8.77
CA MET A 78 19.40 -15.17 9.87
C MET A 78 19.03 -16.45 10.62
N GLN A 79 18.89 -17.60 9.94
CA GLN A 79 18.62 -18.88 10.60
C GLN A 79 19.73 -19.26 11.59
N SER A 80 20.98 -18.97 11.25
CA SER A 80 22.13 -19.24 12.12
C SER A 80 22.44 -18.12 13.13
N TYR A 81 21.80 -16.96 13.01
CA TYR A 81 22.11 -15.80 13.84
C TYR A 81 21.38 -15.82 15.18
N VAL A 82 22.15 -15.92 16.26
CA VAL A 82 21.67 -15.70 17.61
C VAL A 82 22.04 -14.26 18.03
N PRO A 83 21.06 -13.35 18.21
CA PRO A 83 21.37 -12.01 18.69
C PRO A 83 21.98 -12.06 20.10
N PRO A 84 23.03 -11.29 20.40
CA PRO A 84 23.53 -11.14 21.76
C PRO A 84 22.39 -10.72 22.70
N GLN A 85 22.34 -11.32 23.89
CA GLN A 85 21.29 -11.06 24.90
C GLN A 85 21.21 -9.56 25.28
N ASP A 86 22.36 -8.86 25.28
CA ASP A 86 22.45 -7.44 25.60
C ASP A 86 22.31 -6.51 24.38
N SER A 87 22.08 -7.04 23.17
CA SER A 87 21.90 -6.20 21.98
C SER A 87 20.57 -5.43 22.08
N PRO A 88 20.58 -4.08 21.93
CA PRO A 88 19.38 -3.21 21.99
C PRO A 88 18.25 -3.48 20.98
N GLY A 89 18.27 -4.61 20.26
CA GLY A 89 17.34 -4.99 19.20
C GLY A 89 16.88 -6.45 19.22
N ALA A 90 17.26 -7.26 20.22
CA ALA A 90 16.93 -8.70 20.29
C ALA A 90 15.42 -9.01 20.40
N GLY A 91 14.55 -7.99 20.56
CA GLY A 91 13.09 -8.15 20.57
C GLY A 91 12.29 -7.01 19.93
N ARG A 92 12.93 -6.09 19.18
CA ARG A 92 12.25 -4.91 18.60
C ARG A 92 12.52 -4.77 17.10
N GLY A 93 11.95 -5.69 16.33
CA GLY A 93 11.88 -5.62 14.87
C GLY A 93 10.83 -4.65 14.31
N LYS A 94 10.07 -3.94 15.14
CA LYS A 94 9.10 -2.93 14.71
C LYS A 94 9.53 -1.60 15.32
N LYS A 95 9.99 -0.65 14.48
CA LYS A 95 10.17 0.75 14.91
C LYS A 95 8.93 1.12 15.72
N ARG A 96 9.13 1.55 16.97
CA ARG A 96 8.03 1.97 17.86
C ARG A 96 7.25 3.00 17.06
N LYS A 97 6.00 2.69 16.68
CA LYS A 97 5.16 3.64 15.94
C LYS A 97 5.18 4.92 16.78
N GLN A 98 5.60 6.04 16.18
CA GLN A 98 5.61 7.34 16.86
C GLN A 98 4.27 7.51 17.59
N ALA A 99 4.31 7.99 18.84
CA ALA A 99 3.09 8.34 19.54
C ALA A 99 2.32 9.30 18.62
N LYS A 100 1.09 8.93 18.27
CA LYS A 100 0.25 9.80 17.45
C LYS A 100 -0.12 10.97 18.35
N ASP A 101 -0.14 12.17 17.77
CA ASP A 101 -0.63 13.35 18.48
C ASP A 101 -2.04 13.04 19.04
N PRO A 102 -2.28 13.22 20.35
CA PRO A 102 -3.61 13.05 20.94
C PRO A 102 -4.71 13.88 20.26
N ASN A 103 -4.36 15.00 19.63
CA ASN A 103 -5.27 15.88 18.91
C ASN A 103 -5.45 15.50 17.44
N ALA A 104 -4.71 14.51 16.93
CA ALA A 104 -4.89 14.05 15.56
C ALA A 104 -6.23 13.30 15.40
N PRO A 105 -7.00 13.59 14.34
CA PRO A 105 -8.23 12.87 14.05
C PRO A 105 -8.02 11.36 14.00
N LYS A 106 -8.97 10.61 14.55
CA LYS A 106 -8.95 9.14 14.48
C LYS A 106 -9.44 8.71 13.10
N ARG A 107 -8.77 7.72 12.51
CA ARG A 107 -9.17 7.17 11.21
C ARG A 107 -10.62 6.66 11.27
N GLY A 108 -11.38 6.96 10.21
CA GLY A 108 -12.70 6.37 9.99
C GLY A 108 -12.62 4.85 9.98
N LEU A 109 -13.67 4.20 10.49
CA LEU A 109 -13.78 2.74 10.50
C LEU A 109 -14.14 2.23 9.10
N THR A 110 -13.62 1.06 8.73
CA THR A 110 -14.02 0.38 7.49
C THR A 110 -15.36 -0.33 7.66
N ALA A 111 -15.98 -0.72 6.54
CA ALA A 111 -17.27 -1.42 6.53
C ALA A 111 -17.27 -2.67 7.44
N PHE A 112 -16.22 -3.49 7.34
CA PHE A 112 -16.04 -4.65 8.20
C PHE A 112 -15.91 -4.30 9.69
N PHE A 113 -15.20 -3.23 10.04
CA PHE A 113 -15.05 -2.83 11.44
C PHE A 113 -16.32 -2.23 12.03
N LEU A 114 -17.13 -1.54 11.22
CA LEU A 114 -18.46 -1.09 11.60
C LEU A 114 -19.37 -2.29 11.90
N TYR A 115 -19.41 -3.26 11.00
CA TYR A 115 -20.13 -4.52 11.23
C TYR A 115 -19.65 -5.25 12.48
N CYS A 116 -18.33 -5.36 12.69
CA CYS A 116 -17.78 -5.96 13.89
C CYS A 116 -18.15 -5.22 15.17
N ASN A 117 -18.37 -3.90 15.13
CA ASN A 117 -18.80 -3.16 16.32
C ASN A 117 -20.23 -3.53 16.72
N ASP A 118 -21.11 -3.69 15.73
CA ASP A 118 -22.52 -4.05 15.96
C ASP A 118 -22.65 -5.50 16.43
N GLU A 119 -21.97 -6.44 15.76
CA GLU A 119 -22.20 -7.88 15.97
C GLU A 119 -21.28 -8.53 17.02
N ARG A 120 -20.19 -7.89 17.44
CA ARG A 120 -19.27 -8.48 18.43
C ARG A 120 -19.98 -8.84 19.73
N ASN A 121 -20.88 -7.98 20.21
CA ASN A 121 -21.63 -8.24 21.43
C ASN A 121 -22.59 -9.42 21.25
N ASN A 122 -23.22 -9.54 20.08
CA ASN A 122 -24.11 -10.66 19.77
C ASN A 122 -23.36 -11.98 19.76
N VAL A 123 -22.22 -12.05 19.05
CA VAL A 123 -21.39 -13.27 18.98
C VAL A 123 -20.84 -13.65 20.35
N LYS A 124 -20.43 -12.67 21.16
CA LYS A 124 -19.92 -12.89 22.52
C LYS A 124 -21.03 -13.30 23.50
N ALA A 125 -22.26 -12.82 23.33
CA ALA A 125 -23.40 -13.25 24.14
C ALA A 125 -23.81 -14.69 23.84
N LEU A 126 -23.77 -15.10 22.56
CA LEU A 126 -24.03 -16.48 22.15
C LEU A 126 -22.89 -17.42 22.55
N ASN A 127 -21.66 -16.92 22.63
CA ASN A 127 -20.46 -17.69 22.97
C ASN A 127 -19.68 -16.98 24.08
N PRO A 128 -20.17 -17.01 25.34
CA PRO A 128 -19.56 -16.29 26.45
C PRO A 128 -18.12 -16.74 26.74
N ASP A 129 -17.76 -17.97 26.40
CA ASP A 129 -16.41 -18.52 26.59
C ASP A 129 -15.41 -18.12 25.50
N PHE A 130 -15.86 -17.59 24.36
CA PHE A 130 -14.96 -17.28 23.25
C PHE A 130 -14.01 -16.13 23.59
N SER A 131 -12.72 -16.31 23.27
CA SER A 131 -11.77 -15.21 23.37
C SER A 131 -12.11 -14.11 22.36
N VAL A 132 -11.59 -12.90 22.57
CA VAL A 132 -11.75 -11.80 21.60
C VAL A 132 -11.24 -12.19 20.20
N GLY A 133 -10.20 -13.03 20.14
CA GLY A 133 -9.67 -13.57 18.89
C GLY A 133 -10.65 -14.52 18.20
N ASP A 134 -11.31 -15.40 18.96
CA ASP A 134 -12.26 -16.36 18.38
C ASP A 134 -13.54 -15.67 17.91
N VAL A 135 -14.02 -14.66 18.66
CA VAL A 135 -15.11 -13.78 18.19
C VAL A 135 -14.74 -13.10 16.88
N ALA A 136 -13.51 -12.60 16.73
CA ALA A 136 -13.07 -11.96 15.50
C ALA A 136 -13.02 -12.94 14.31
N LYS A 137 -12.62 -14.20 14.53
CA LYS A 137 -12.65 -15.24 13.49
C LYS A 137 -14.08 -15.52 13.02
N VAL A 138 -15.03 -15.63 13.94
CA VAL A 138 -16.44 -15.84 13.63
C VAL A 138 -17.01 -14.67 12.82
N LEU A 139 -16.77 -13.44 13.26
CA LEU A 139 -17.20 -12.23 12.54
C LEU A 139 -16.59 -12.13 11.14
N GLY A 140 -15.34 -12.55 10.97
CA GLY A 140 -14.70 -12.62 9.66
C GLY A 140 -15.41 -13.57 8.71
N ARG A 141 -15.78 -14.77 9.18
CA ARG A 141 -16.55 -15.75 8.39
C ARG A 141 -17.95 -15.23 8.05
N GLN A 142 -18.65 -14.65 9.03
CA GLN A 142 -19.97 -14.07 8.81
C GLN A 142 -19.92 -12.93 7.80
N TRP A 143 -18.93 -12.03 7.91
CA TRP A 143 -18.75 -10.94 6.95
C TRP A 143 -18.56 -11.45 5.52
N SER A 144 -17.74 -12.49 5.31
CA SER A 144 -17.58 -13.07 3.97
C SER A 144 -18.89 -13.64 3.43
N ALA A 145 -19.70 -14.26 4.29
CA ALA A 145 -20.99 -14.88 3.94
C ALA A 145 -22.18 -13.90 3.86
N LEU A 146 -22.04 -12.64 4.32
CA LEU A 146 -23.12 -11.65 4.29
C LEU A 146 -23.55 -11.32 2.86
N ASP A 147 -24.85 -11.04 2.73
CA ASP A 147 -25.45 -10.55 1.49
C ASP A 147 -24.84 -9.22 1.04
N ALA A 148 -24.77 -9.04 -0.28
CA ALA A 148 -24.21 -7.84 -0.90
C ALA A 148 -24.96 -6.57 -0.47
N GLU A 149 -26.28 -6.62 -0.29
CA GLU A 149 -27.08 -5.46 0.14
C GLU A 149 -26.73 -5.00 1.56
N VAL A 150 -26.55 -5.95 2.48
CA VAL A 150 -26.15 -5.65 3.86
C VAL A 150 -24.71 -5.11 3.89
N LYS A 151 -23.79 -5.75 3.15
CA LYS A 151 -22.41 -5.24 2.98
C LYS A 151 -22.41 -3.81 2.43
N GLN A 152 -23.21 -3.53 1.41
CA GLN A 152 -23.31 -2.22 0.78
C GLN A 152 -23.76 -1.14 1.76
N ARG A 153 -24.66 -1.46 2.70
CA ARG A 153 -25.05 -0.53 3.77
C ARG A 153 -23.86 -0.14 4.64
N TYR A 154 -23.03 -1.12 5.02
CA TYR A 154 -21.81 -0.88 5.80
C TYR A 154 -20.73 -0.15 5.00
N GLU A 155 -20.63 -0.40 3.69
CA GLU A 155 -19.74 0.34 2.79
C GLU A 155 -20.14 1.81 2.66
N GLN A 156 -21.44 2.11 2.53
CA GLN A 156 -21.94 3.49 2.54
C GLN A 156 -21.64 4.20 3.86
N GLN A 157 -21.78 3.49 5.00
CA GLN A 157 -21.42 4.05 6.30
C GLN A 157 -19.91 4.26 6.44
N ALA A 158 -19.09 3.36 5.90
CA ALA A 158 -17.64 3.50 5.88
C ALA A 158 -17.18 4.68 5.01
N GLU A 159 -17.85 4.94 3.89
CA GLU A 159 -17.55 6.11 3.06
C GLU A 159 -17.86 7.41 3.81
N LYS A 160 -18.96 7.47 4.57
CA LYS A 160 -19.25 8.61 5.45
C LYS A 160 -18.18 8.80 6.53
N GLU A 161 -17.76 7.72 7.17
CA GLU A 161 -16.68 7.74 8.17
C GLU A 161 -15.34 8.21 7.58
N LYS A 162 -15.06 7.82 6.33
CA LYS A 162 -13.89 8.26 5.58
C LYS A 162 -13.96 9.74 5.25
N LEU A 163 -15.11 10.23 4.76
CA LEU A 163 -15.32 11.66 4.49
C LEU A 163 -15.16 12.50 5.75
N ARG A 164 -15.78 12.10 6.87
CA ARG A 164 -15.59 12.77 8.17
C ARG A 164 -14.11 12.86 8.54
N TYR A 165 -13.38 11.74 8.42
CA TYR A 165 -11.96 11.70 8.74
C TYR A 165 -11.13 12.60 7.82
N GLU A 166 -11.45 12.67 6.53
CA GLU A 166 -10.76 13.53 5.57
C GLU A 166 -10.98 15.02 5.88
N GLU A 167 -12.20 15.41 6.21
CA GLU A 167 -12.56 16.77 6.66
C GLU A 167 -11.82 17.13 7.95
N GLU A 168 -11.94 16.32 9.01
CA GLU A 168 -11.25 16.54 10.29
C GLU A 168 -9.72 16.59 10.11
N LEU A 169 -9.16 15.73 9.24
CA LEU A 169 -7.73 15.72 8.95
C LEU A 169 -7.28 16.98 8.22
N SER A 170 -8.12 17.51 7.33
CA SER A 170 -7.85 18.77 6.63
C SER A 170 -7.83 19.96 7.61
N GLU A 171 -8.79 20.02 8.52
CA GLU A 171 -8.86 21.06 9.57
C GLU A 171 -7.69 20.96 10.55
N TYR A 172 -7.37 19.74 10.98
CA TYR A 172 -6.21 19.49 11.86
C TYR A 172 -4.90 19.92 11.20
N LYS A 173 -4.70 19.58 9.92
CA LYS A 173 -3.51 20.01 9.17
C LYS A 173 -3.42 21.53 9.06
N LEU A 174 -4.54 22.22 8.85
CA LEU A 174 -4.58 23.69 8.80
C LEU A 174 -4.26 24.30 10.17
N LYS A 175 -4.83 23.75 11.25
CA LYS A 175 -4.57 24.19 12.62
C LYS A 175 -3.11 24.02 13.02
N CYS A 176 -2.50 22.87 12.73
CA CYS A 176 -1.08 22.63 13.01
C CYS A 176 -0.15 23.57 12.21
N GLN A 177 -0.52 23.96 10.99
CA GLN A 177 0.24 24.94 10.20
C GLN A 177 0.14 26.35 10.80
N ASN A 178 -1.03 26.73 11.29
CA ASN A 178 -1.26 28.05 11.86
C ASN A 178 -0.56 28.22 13.23
N GLU A 179 -0.51 27.17 14.04
CA GLU A 179 0.18 27.17 15.35
C GLU A 179 1.73 27.15 15.23
N GLN A 180 2.27 26.63 14.13
CA GLN A 180 3.72 26.63 13.86
C GLN A 180 4.19 27.90 13.13
N GLY A 181 3.26 28.74 12.64
CA GLY A 181 3.53 29.98 11.90
C GLY A 181 3.71 31.26 12.74
N GLY A 182 3.69 31.16 14.07
CA GLY A 182 3.76 32.31 14.99
C GLY A 182 5.13 32.99 15.15
N ALA A 183 6.16 32.58 14.40
CA ALA A 183 7.46 33.23 14.42
C ALA A 183 8.14 33.21 13.04
N GLY A 184 7.98 34.30 12.27
CA GLY A 184 8.97 34.72 11.27
C GLY A 184 8.65 34.51 9.79
N SER A 185 7.97 35.51 9.20
CA SER A 185 8.30 36.17 7.92
C SER A 185 8.09 35.50 6.54
N SER A 186 7.49 36.31 5.66
CA SER A 186 7.62 36.39 4.19
C SER A 186 6.90 35.40 3.27
N GLY A 187 5.64 35.75 2.98
CA GLY A 187 5.11 36.00 1.63
C GLY A 187 5.41 35.00 0.51
N MET A 188 4.41 34.18 0.15
CA MET A 188 4.18 33.73 -1.22
C MET A 188 2.67 33.74 -1.52
N LYS A 189 2.30 34.40 -2.62
CA LYS A 189 0.93 34.64 -3.10
C LYS A 189 0.18 33.34 -3.41
N LEU A 190 -1.08 33.29 -2.96
CA LEU A 190 -2.09 32.34 -3.42
C LEU A 190 -2.72 32.83 -4.74
N PRO A 191 -2.90 32.01 -5.78
CA PRO A 191 -3.70 32.40 -6.94
C PRO A 191 -5.19 32.34 -6.57
N GLN A 192 -5.87 33.49 -6.63
CA GLN A 192 -7.33 33.56 -6.59
C GLN A 192 -7.91 32.81 -7.79
N GLN A 193 -8.67 31.75 -7.54
CA GLN A 193 -9.68 31.27 -8.48
C GLN A 193 -11.01 31.90 -8.10
N VAL A 194 -11.62 32.55 -9.08
CA VAL A 194 -12.91 33.23 -9.02
C VAL A 194 -14.04 32.21 -8.83
N LEU A 195 -14.86 32.41 -7.81
CA LEU A 195 -16.16 31.74 -7.66
C LEU A 195 -17.21 32.52 -8.46
N PRO A 196 -18.05 31.89 -9.30
CA PRO A 196 -19.21 32.57 -9.85
C PRO A 196 -20.36 32.56 -8.83
N VAL A 197 -20.79 33.76 -8.43
CA VAL A 197 -22.05 34.04 -7.76
C VAL A 197 -23.12 34.31 -8.82
N ALA A 198 -24.25 33.60 -8.76
CA ALA A 198 -25.62 34.13 -8.80
C ALA A 198 -26.63 33.14 -9.40
N MET A 199 -27.50 32.58 -8.55
CA MET A 199 -28.89 32.30 -8.91
C MET A 199 -29.59 33.62 -9.28
N GLN A 200 -30.24 33.68 -10.44
CA GLN A 200 -31.52 34.36 -10.68
C GLN A 200 -31.89 34.30 -12.17
N HIS A 201 -32.80 33.42 -12.55
CA HIS A 201 -34.02 33.75 -13.32
C HIS A 201 -34.74 32.46 -13.77
N LEU A 202 -35.95 32.28 -13.25
CA LEU A 202 -36.92 31.32 -13.74
C LEU A 202 -37.63 31.93 -14.96
N PRO A 203 -37.97 31.13 -15.98
CA PRO A 203 -39.29 31.30 -16.58
C PRO A 203 -40.03 29.96 -16.70
N GLN A 204 -41.22 29.95 -16.11
CA GLN A 204 -42.33 29.11 -16.56
C GLN A 204 -42.67 29.51 -18.00
N HIS A 205 -42.95 28.56 -18.89
CA HIS A 205 -44.09 28.59 -19.82
C HIS A 205 -44.16 27.26 -20.60
N ALA A 206 -45.39 26.84 -20.84
CA ALA A 206 -45.84 25.54 -21.34
C ALA A 206 -45.52 25.26 -22.81
N ALA A 207 -45.49 23.96 -23.18
CA ALA A 207 -46.29 23.34 -24.25
C ALA A 207 -45.55 22.24 -25.05
N GLN A 208 -46.06 21.01 -24.92
CA GLN A 208 -46.45 20.08 -25.99
C GLN A 208 -45.46 19.65 -27.11
N ALA A 209 -45.20 18.33 -27.08
CA ALA A 209 -45.38 17.35 -28.16
C ALA A 209 -44.34 17.19 -29.30
N VAL A 210 -44.28 15.91 -29.73
CA VAL A 210 -43.83 15.28 -31.00
C VAL A 210 -42.33 15.06 -31.30
N GLY A 211 -41.98 13.81 -31.63
CA GLY A 211 -40.94 13.50 -32.63
C GLY A 211 -39.84 12.47 -32.29
N VAL A 212 -40.15 11.19 -32.44
CA VAL A 212 -39.24 10.01 -32.56
C VAL A 212 -38.51 10.04 -33.95
N PRO A 213 -37.52 9.19 -34.36
CA PRO A 213 -36.51 8.31 -33.70
C PRO A 213 -35.04 8.57 -34.15
N TYR A 214 -34.08 7.92 -33.45
CA TYR A 214 -32.71 7.67 -33.93
C TYR A 214 -32.66 6.46 -34.90
N PRO A 215 -31.89 6.51 -36.01
CA PRO A 215 -31.87 5.45 -37.02
C PRO A 215 -30.89 4.29 -36.72
N MET A 216 -31.33 3.10 -37.14
CA MET A 216 -30.65 1.80 -37.09
C MET A 216 -30.16 1.41 -38.52
N GLN A 217 -29.02 0.71 -38.57
CA GLN A 217 -28.50 -0.19 -39.64
C GLN A 217 -27.72 0.40 -40.83
N MET A 218 -26.59 -0.25 -41.15
CA MET A 218 -26.48 -1.18 -42.29
C MET A 218 -25.26 -2.10 -42.16
N VAL A 219 -25.54 -3.39 -42.29
CA VAL A 219 -24.66 -4.56 -42.29
C VAL A 219 -23.98 -4.72 -43.66
N LYS A 220 -22.71 -5.14 -43.68
CA LYS A 220 -22.10 -5.84 -44.82
C LYS A 220 -21.34 -7.07 -44.33
N HIS A 221 -21.84 -8.25 -44.68
CA HIS A 221 -21.17 -9.54 -44.53
C HIS A 221 -20.26 -9.78 -45.76
N HIS A 222 -19.05 -10.32 -45.55
CA HIS A 222 -18.63 -11.59 -46.17
C HIS A 222 -17.25 -12.13 -45.67
N HIS A 223 -17.26 -13.43 -45.34
CA HIS A 223 -16.21 -14.47 -45.38
C HIS A 223 -14.81 -14.28 -44.74
N GLY A 224 -14.65 -14.89 -43.54
CA GLY A 224 -13.74 -16.02 -43.25
C GLY A 224 -12.22 -15.91 -43.45
N VAL A 225 -11.44 -16.12 -42.38
CA VAL A 225 -10.53 -17.28 -42.15
C VAL A 225 -9.75 -17.10 -40.81
N GLY A 226 -9.89 -18.12 -39.96
CA GLY A 226 -9.09 -18.62 -38.82
C GLY A 226 -8.02 -17.79 -38.10
N THR A 227 -8.17 -17.64 -36.78
CA THR A 227 -7.07 -17.68 -35.80
C THR A 227 -7.54 -18.38 -34.51
N GLY A 228 -6.68 -19.25 -33.97
CA GLY A 228 -6.96 -20.16 -32.86
C GLY A 228 -7.01 -19.49 -31.49
N GLY A 229 -7.80 -20.11 -30.61
CA GLY A 229 -7.94 -19.72 -29.21
C GLY A 229 -6.85 -20.33 -28.32
N VAL A 230 -6.64 -19.68 -27.18
CA VAL A 230 -6.15 -20.33 -25.96
C VAL A 230 -6.95 -19.76 -24.79
N HIS A 231 -7.74 -20.65 -24.20
CA HIS A 231 -8.45 -20.46 -22.94
C HIS A 231 -7.46 -20.16 -21.81
N HIS A 232 -7.90 -19.34 -20.86
CA HIS A 232 -7.26 -19.18 -19.56
C HIS A 232 -8.16 -19.87 -18.54
N PRO A 233 -7.76 -21.03 -17.97
CA PRO A 233 -8.37 -21.55 -16.76
C PRO A 233 -7.57 -21.11 -15.54
N HIS A 234 -8.37 -20.66 -14.59
CA HIS A 234 -8.13 -20.56 -13.17
C HIS A 234 -8.25 -21.97 -12.60
N ASP A 235 -7.26 -22.43 -11.84
CA ASP A 235 -7.38 -23.63 -11.01
C ASP A 235 -6.82 -23.31 -9.62
N ASP A 236 -7.75 -23.29 -8.65
CA ASP A 236 -7.58 -23.62 -7.25
C ASP A 236 -7.24 -25.13 -7.10
N ASP A 237 -7.05 -25.58 -5.85
CA ASP A 237 -6.91 -26.99 -5.39
C ASP A 237 -5.49 -27.59 -5.56
N GLU A 238 -4.92 -28.39 -4.66
CA GLU A 238 -5.27 -29.03 -3.38
C GLU A 238 -3.89 -29.47 -2.79
N ASP A 239 -3.64 -29.36 -1.48
CA ASP A 239 -3.61 -30.47 -0.51
C ASP A 239 -2.69 -31.68 -0.85
N GLU A 240 -2.06 -32.21 0.22
CA GLU A 240 -1.27 -33.47 0.32
C GLU A 240 0.17 -33.44 -0.23
N GLU A 241 1.20 -33.97 0.44
CA GLU A 241 1.28 -34.87 1.59
C GLU A 241 2.65 -34.74 2.27
N ASP A 242 2.66 -34.85 3.60
CA ASP A 242 3.84 -35.19 4.40
C ASP A 242 4.36 -36.57 3.97
N SER A 243 5.66 -36.69 3.76
CA SER A 243 6.35 -37.98 3.76
C SER A 243 7.71 -37.78 4.42
N ASP A 244 7.69 -37.92 5.74
CA ASP A 244 8.84 -38.35 6.53
C ASP A 244 9.22 -39.76 6.07
N GLU A 245 10.34 -39.90 5.37
CA GLU A 245 11.05 -41.18 5.27
C GLU A 245 12.19 -41.16 6.30
N ASP A 246 11.93 -41.88 7.40
CA ASP A 246 12.92 -42.35 8.36
C ASP A 246 13.93 -43.27 7.67
N ASP A 247 15.22 -42.90 7.72
CA ASP A 247 16.33 -43.79 7.40
C ASP A 247 16.83 -44.41 8.72
N ILE A 248 16.29 -45.59 9.04
CA ILE A 248 16.85 -46.55 10.01
C ILE A 248 17.14 -47.83 9.23
N GLU A 249 18.42 -48.06 8.89
CA GLU A 249 19.23 -49.14 9.48
C GLU A 249 20.74 -48.93 9.22
#